data_AF-A0A5A7S3K2-F1
#
_entry.id   AF-A0A5A7S3K2-F1
#
_cell.length_a   1.000
_cell.length_b   1.000
_cell.length_c   1.000
_cell.angle_alpha   90.00
_cell.angle_beta   90.00
_cell.angle_gamma   90.00
#
_symmetry.space_group_name_H-M   'P 1'
#
loop_
_entity.id
_entity.type
_entity.pdbx_description
1 polymer ?
#
loop_
_entity_poly.entity_id
_entity_poly.type
_entity_poly.pdbx_seq_one_letter_code
_entity_poly.pdbx_strand_id
1 'polypeptide(L)'
;MRLAGHGRPRRRRTHSSGSARTRDSPREVRIRSTDRDHCRRGDLMGLTPSDIRSATFKRASVGRRGYDEADVDIVIHHIASDYATLYDAHEALRRQLHTAVASTTQVALIDENSRLTARVQELENDVRGSDEHSSRQWKDLQKQLAALQRENDELKAEAEKDLLGVSSRAVNLLSQAQLSADNTIDEAEQYARDLVVTAREQYRDILLRAQEAGQAQVNGAAGIGDYSQPISEIEYVRTYAQVAHAQLMAVLETLATEVDKLGSLPQLGPGTSGSLSAKELLAKARPVTDISERRAEVTAGVNA
;
A
#
# COMPACT_ATOMS: atom_id res chain seq x y z
N MET A 1 17.55 -40.09 8.22
CA MET A 1 17.94 -38.69 7.98
C MET A 1 17.56 -37.92 9.25
N ARG A 2 18.42 -37.65 10.26
CA ARG A 2 19.56 -36.69 10.32
C ARG A 2 19.27 -35.45 9.48
N LEU A 3 19.10 -34.23 10.02
CA LEU A 3 19.95 -33.42 10.91
C LEU A 3 19.05 -32.56 11.86
N ALA A 4 19.22 -32.43 13.18
CA ALA A 4 20.33 -31.93 14.00
C ALA A 4 20.54 -30.40 13.95
N GLY A 5 20.32 -29.71 15.08
CA GLY A 5 20.68 -28.28 15.26
C GLY A 5 20.13 -27.59 16.51
N HIS A 6 20.44 -28.09 17.70
CA HIS A 6 20.16 -27.45 19.01
C HIS A 6 21.09 -26.27 19.32
N GLY A 7 20.63 -25.28 20.11
CA GLY A 7 21.52 -24.24 20.65
C GLY A 7 20.94 -23.21 21.63
N ARG A 8 20.58 -23.62 22.85
CA ARG A 8 20.58 -22.80 24.09
C ARG A 8 21.01 -23.72 25.24
N PRO A 9 21.38 -23.26 26.45
CA PRO A 9 22.10 -22.06 26.90
C PRO A 9 23.35 -22.45 27.75
N ARG A 10 24.21 -21.51 28.19
CA ARG A 10 25.25 -21.79 29.20
C ARG A 10 25.25 -20.76 30.34
N ARG A 11 24.85 -21.23 31.54
CA ARG A 11 25.36 -20.75 32.84
C ARG A 11 26.51 -21.67 33.25
N ARG A 12 27.56 -21.14 33.90
CA ARG A 12 28.17 -21.74 35.10
C ARG A 12 29.18 -20.80 35.75
N ARG A 13 29.01 -20.67 37.08
CA ARG A 13 30.03 -20.25 38.04
C ARG A 13 31.12 -21.33 38.13
N THR A 14 32.35 -20.92 38.43
CA THR A 14 33.35 -21.73 39.14
C THR A 14 34.12 -20.84 40.11
N HIS A 15 34.26 -21.33 41.34
CA HIS A 15 35.14 -20.80 42.39
C HIS A 15 36.56 -21.38 42.28
N SER A 16 37.49 -20.77 43.03
CA SER A 16 38.63 -21.39 43.75
C SER A 16 39.95 -21.67 42.98
N SER A 17 41.05 -20.99 43.37
CA SER A 17 42.10 -21.54 44.27
C SER A 17 43.44 -20.76 44.26
N GLY A 18 44.12 -20.73 45.43
CA GLY A 18 45.55 -20.39 45.63
C GLY A 18 45.80 -19.19 46.57
N SER A 19 45.76 -19.27 47.91
CA SER A 19 46.60 -19.98 48.91
C SER A 19 48.02 -19.38 49.14
N ALA A 20 48.22 -18.71 50.30
CA ALA A 20 49.32 -18.90 51.28
C ALA A 20 49.27 -17.79 52.36
N ARG A 21 48.95 -18.13 53.64
CA ARG A 21 49.84 -18.15 54.85
C ARG A 21 50.42 -16.75 55.19
N THR A 22 50.22 -16.18 56.39
CA THR A 22 50.70 -16.67 57.70
C THR A 22 49.98 -16.02 58.88
N ARG A 23 50.01 -16.72 60.03
CA ARG A 23 49.59 -16.30 61.37
C ARG A 23 50.48 -15.18 61.92
N ASP A 24 49.89 -14.24 62.67
CA ASP A 24 50.31 -13.85 64.04
C ASP A 24 49.70 -12.48 64.44
N SER A 25 48.75 -12.52 65.37
CA SER A 25 48.64 -11.54 66.45
C SER A 25 49.34 -12.17 67.67
N PRO A 26 49.90 -11.46 68.68
CA PRO A 26 49.50 -10.12 69.15
C PRO A 26 50.68 -9.23 69.68
N ARG A 27 50.40 -7.95 70.01
CA ARG A 27 50.76 -7.31 71.32
C ARG A 27 50.52 -5.80 71.31
N GLU A 28 49.89 -5.35 72.39
CA GLU A 28 49.71 -3.96 72.80
C GLU A 28 51.05 -3.22 72.91
N VAL A 29 51.07 -1.96 72.45
CA VAL A 29 51.94 -0.94 73.01
C VAL A 29 51.05 0.24 73.40
N ARG A 30 50.84 0.36 74.70
CA ARG A 30 50.27 1.53 75.36
C ARG A 30 51.25 2.69 75.23
N ILE A 31 51.03 3.59 74.27
CA ILE A 31 51.66 4.92 74.31
C ILE A 31 50.68 5.85 75.02
N ARG A 32 50.93 6.09 76.31
CA ARG A 32 50.48 7.33 76.95
C ARG A 32 51.31 8.46 76.34
N SER A 33 50.69 9.24 75.46
CA SER A 33 51.21 10.52 75.00
C SER A 33 50.14 11.55 75.34
N THR A 34 50.33 12.23 76.45
CA THR A 34 49.61 13.44 76.80
C THR A 34 49.73 14.46 75.67
N ASP A 35 48.61 15.12 75.39
CA ASP A 35 48.57 16.47 74.83
C ASP A 35 48.84 16.64 73.33
N ARG A 36 47.87 16.28 72.48
CA ARG A 36 47.75 16.73 71.08
C ARG A 36 46.29 16.76 70.60
N ASP A 37 45.44 17.53 71.27
CA ASP A 37 44.01 17.57 70.95
C ASP A 37 43.55 18.76 70.08
N HIS A 38 44.42 19.59 69.51
CA HIS A 38 43.97 20.84 68.85
C HIS A 38 44.27 20.97 67.35
N CYS A 39 44.51 19.87 66.62
CA CYS A 39 44.64 19.96 65.15
C CYS A 39 43.74 18.97 64.43
N ARG A 40 42.43 19.26 64.39
CA ARG A 40 41.52 18.73 63.36
C ARG A 40 40.80 19.87 62.64
N ARG A 41 41.26 20.14 61.41
CA ARG A 41 40.45 20.60 60.26
C ARG A 41 39.57 21.86 60.44
N GLY A 42 40.07 22.91 61.10
CA GLY A 42 39.30 24.15 61.33
C GLY A 42 39.86 25.45 60.72
N ASP A 43 41.17 25.67 60.67
CA ASP A 43 41.64 27.07 60.72
C ASP A 43 42.31 27.58 59.44
N LEU A 44 41.49 27.90 58.44
CA LEU A 44 41.87 28.82 57.36
C LEU A 44 41.09 30.14 57.39
N MET A 45 40.34 30.44 58.46
CA MET A 45 39.66 31.73 58.61
C MET A 45 39.90 32.36 59.98
N GLY A 46 41.00 33.09 60.07
CA GLY A 46 41.22 34.11 61.09
C GLY A 46 41.63 33.55 62.44
N LEU A 47 42.35 34.39 63.19
CA LEU A 47 42.57 34.20 64.62
C LEU A 47 41.22 33.88 65.28
N THR A 48 41.13 32.84 66.11
CA THR A 48 39.95 32.63 66.96
C THR A 48 40.14 33.38 68.29
N PRO A 49 39.05 33.69 69.03
CA PRO A 49 39.18 34.33 70.35
C PRO A 49 40.01 33.49 71.34
N SER A 50 40.04 32.18 71.17
CA SER A 50 40.86 31.26 71.98
C SER A 50 42.34 31.31 71.61
N ASP A 51 42.66 31.60 70.35
CA ASP A 51 44.05 31.80 69.90
C ASP A 51 44.64 33.09 70.45
N ILE A 52 43.82 34.15 70.59
CA ILE A 52 44.25 35.42 71.20
C ILE A 52 44.56 35.23 72.69
N ARG A 53 43.73 34.45 73.40
CA ARG A 53 43.95 34.15 74.84
C ARG A 53 45.17 33.27 75.11
N SER A 54 45.56 32.44 74.16
CA SER A 54 46.73 31.55 74.27
C SER A 54 47.99 32.13 73.64
N ALA A 55 47.92 33.38 73.14
CA ALA A 55 49.06 34.05 72.54
C ALA A 55 50.17 34.26 73.57
N THR A 56 51.38 33.79 73.25
CA THR A 56 52.57 33.96 74.10
C THR A 56 53.54 34.95 73.47
N PHE A 57 53.97 35.95 74.24
CA PHE A 57 54.93 36.95 73.80
C PHE A 57 56.34 36.63 74.29
N LYS A 58 57.35 36.85 73.44
CA LYS A 58 58.75 36.70 73.84
C LYS A 58 59.16 37.86 74.75
N ARG A 59 59.79 37.57 75.90
CA ARG A 59 60.32 38.61 76.80
C ARG A 59 61.47 39.37 76.13
N ALA A 60 61.56 40.67 76.41
CA ALA A 60 62.63 41.51 75.89
C ALA A 60 64.01 40.99 76.33
N SER A 61 64.99 41.01 75.42
CA SER A 61 66.38 40.69 75.74
C SER A 61 66.92 41.65 76.81
N VAL A 62 67.65 41.13 77.80
CA VAL A 62 68.21 41.88 78.93
C VAL A 62 68.84 43.20 78.47
N GLY A 63 68.34 44.33 78.99
CA GLY A 63 68.84 45.68 78.68
C GLY A 63 67.94 46.55 77.78
N ARG A 64 66.82 46.03 77.25
CA ARG A 64 65.78 46.85 76.58
C ARG A 64 64.50 46.89 77.38
N ARG A 65 63.80 48.04 77.37
CA ARG A 65 62.47 48.19 77.99
C ARG A 65 61.43 47.47 77.13
N GLY A 66 60.67 46.57 77.74
CA GLY A 66 59.48 45.94 77.14
C GLY A 66 58.19 46.52 77.71
N TYR A 67 57.05 46.07 77.19
CA TYR A 67 55.73 46.35 77.79
C TYR A 67 55.59 45.63 79.13
N ASP A 68 54.79 46.19 80.03
CA ASP A 68 54.42 45.52 81.28
C ASP A 68 53.51 44.32 80.96
N GLU A 69 53.80 43.17 81.56
CA GLU A 69 53.10 41.90 81.35
C GLU A 69 51.64 42.04 81.81
N ALA A 70 51.42 42.71 82.94
CA ALA A 70 50.09 42.92 83.50
C ALA A 70 49.18 43.79 82.60
N ASP A 71 49.71 44.89 82.06
CA ASP A 71 48.96 45.77 81.16
C ASP A 71 48.63 45.07 79.83
N VAL A 72 49.58 44.30 79.30
CA VAL A 72 49.39 43.53 78.07
C VAL A 72 48.33 42.44 78.27
N ASP A 73 48.33 41.73 79.39
CA ASP A 73 47.33 40.70 79.71
C ASP A 73 45.91 41.29 79.83
N ILE A 74 45.76 42.46 80.45
CA ILE A 74 44.47 43.17 80.54
C ILE A 74 43.95 43.50 79.13
N VAL A 75 44.83 44.01 78.26
CA VAL A 75 44.48 44.35 76.87
C VAL A 75 44.13 43.10 76.07
N ILE A 76 44.88 42.00 76.21
CA ILE A 76 44.60 40.73 75.53
C ILE A 76 43.24 40.18 75.97
N HIS A 77 42.92 40.21 77.26
CA HIS A 77 41.63 39.77 77.76
C HIS A 77 40.48 40.61 77.20
N HIS A 78 40.65 41.93 77.15
CA HIS A 78 39.66 42.84 76.57
C HIS A 78 39.45 42.56 75.07
N ILE A 79 40.54 42.50 74.30
CA ILE A 79 40.50 42.23 72.85
C ILE A 79 39.91 40.85 72.58
N ALA A 80 40.29 39.82 73.34
CA ALA A 80 39.75 38.48 73.18
C ALA A 80 38.27 38.40 73.54
N SER A 81 37.81 39.20 74.52
CA SER A 81 36.41 39.32 74.89
C SER A 81 35.61 39.97 73.76
N ASP A 82 36.04 41.15 73.30
CA ASP A 82 35.37 41.88 72.21
C ASP A 82 35.34 41.04 70.94
N TYR A 83 36.47 40.42 70.61
CA TYR A 83 36.58 39.57 69.43
C TYR A 83 35.72 38.31 69.53
N ALA A 84 35.53 37.73 70.72
CA ALA A 84 34.57 36.64 70.91
C ALA A 84 33.14 37.08 70.59
N THR A 85 32.72 38.25 71.09
CA THR A 85 31.37 38.75 70.82
C THR A 85 31.14 39.01 69.32
N LEU A 86 32.13 39.58 68.63
CA LEU A 86 32.08 39.81 67.19
C LEU A 86 32.10 38.50 66.40
N TYR A 87 32.91 37.52 66.81
CA TYR A 87 33.00 36.23 66.16
C TYR A 87 31.68 35.45 66.27
N ASP A 88 31.08 35.40 67.46
CA ASP A 88 29.80 34.73 67.70
C ASP A 88 28.67 35.39 66.90
N ALA A 89 28.62 36.72 66.86
CA ALA A 89 27.65 37.47 66.08
C ALA A 89 27.82 37.22 64.57
N HIS A 90 29.05 37.21 64.06
CA HIS A 90 29.35 36.93 62.66
C HIS A 90 29.00 35.49 62.28
N GLU A 91 29.27 34.52 63.14
CA GLU A 91 28.93 33.11 62.90
C GLU A 91 27.41 32.88 62.97
N ALA A 92 26.70 33.58 63.87
CA ALA A 92 25.25 33.61 63.88
C ALA A 92 24.68 34.19 62.57
N LEU A 93 25.24 35.29 62.09
CA LEU A 93 24.84 35.92 60.83
C LEU A 93 25.12 35.01 59.62
N ARG A 94 26.28 34.33 59.60
CA ARG A 94 26.62 33.35 58.55
C ARG A 94 25.65 32.17 58.54
N ARG A 95 25.30 31.63 59.71
CA ARG A 95 24.30 30.56 59.83
C ARG A 95 22.94 31.01 59.31
N GLN A 96 22.51 32.21 59.68
CA GLN A 96 21.26 32.80 59.18
C GLN A 96 21.28 32.95 57.65
N LEU A 97 22.33 33.54 57.08
CA LEU A 97 22.50 33.66 55.63
C LEU A 97 22.46 32.30 54.93
N HIS A 98 23.17 31.29 55.45
CA HIS A 98 23.15 29.95 54.88
C HIS A 98 21.76 29.33 54.89
N THR A 99 21.01 29.48 55.98
CA THR A 99 19.62 28.98 56.06
C THR A 99 18.68 29.73 55.12
N ALA A 100 18.86 31.04 54.97
CA ALA A 100 18.05 31.86 54.06
C ALA A 100 18.34 31.57 52.59
N VAL A 101 19.62 31.34 52.23
CA VAL A 101 20.00 30.94 50.86
C VAL A 101 19.52 29.52 50.57
N ALA A 102 19.68 28.59 51.53
CA ALA A 102 19.18 27.23 51.39
C ALA A 102 17.67 27.19 51.18
N SER A 103 16.89 27.92 51.99
CA SER A 103 15.43 27.99 51.82
C SER A 103 15.05 28.65 50.49
N THR A 104 15.74 29.71 50.07
CA THR A 104 15.48 30.37 48.77
C THR A 104 15.73 29.43 47.59
N THR A 105 16.87 28.74 47.58
CA THR A 105 17.19 27.76 46.51
C THR A 105 16.25 26.57 46.53
N GLN A 106 15.85 26.11 47.71
CA GLN A 106 14.93 24.99 47.86
C GLN A 106 13.53 25.31 47.32
N VAL A 107 13.02 26.53 47.55
CA VAL A 107 11.75 26.97 46.96
C VAL A 107 11.82 27.02 45.44
N ALA A 108 12.90 27.59 44.86
CA ALA A 108 13.07 27.65 43.42
C ALA A 108 13.14 26.25 42.76
N LEU A 109 13.82 25.30 43.41
CA LEU A 109 13.89 23.91 42.95
C LEU A 109 12.54 23.18 43.04
N ILE A 110 11.73 23.47 44.06
CA ILE A 110 10.39 22.90 44.19
C ILE A 110 9.48 23.43 43.08
N ASP A 111 9.53 24.73 42.80
CA ASP A 111 8.77 25.34 41.71
C ASP A 111 9.18 24.77 40.35
N GLU A 112 10.48 24.62 40.09
CA GLU A 112 10.97 24.02 38.84
C GLU A 112 10.55 22.55 38.69
N ASN A 113 10.67 21.74 39.75
CA ASN A 113 10.20 20.36 39.73
C ASN A 113 8.69 20.27 39.48
N SER A 114 7.89 21.19 40.04
CA SER A 114 6.45 21.24 39.78
C SER A 114 6.15 21.54 38.30
N ARG A 115 6.90 22.46 37.69
CA ARG A 115 6.76 22.81 36.26
C ARG A 115 7.18 21.67 35.35
N LEU A 116 8.30 21.00 35.65
CA LEU A 116 8.76 19.84 34.90
C LEU A 116 7.75 18.69 34.99
N THR A 117 7.18 18.45 36.17
CA THR A 117 6.14 17.43 36.36
C THR A 117 4.89 17.75 35.53
N ALA A 118 4.44 19.01 35.55
CA ALA A 118 3.31 19.45 34.72
C ALA A 118 3.61 19.31 33.22
N ARG A 119 4.85 19.62 32.79
CA ARG A 119 5.25 19.48 31.39
C ARG A 119 5.31 18.02 30.94
N VAL A 120 5.81 17.12 31.79
CA VAL A 120 5.81 15.68 31.50
C VAL A 120 4.37 15.16 31.36
N GLN A 121 3.47 15.55 32.26
CA GLN A 121 2.06 15.16 32.17
C GLN A 121 1.39 15.66 30.89
N GLU A 122 1.67 16.89 30.47
CA GLU A 122 1.16 17.44 29.21
C GLU A 122 1.66 16.62 28.01
N LEU A 123 2.97 16.35 27.94
CA LEU A 123 3.56 15.54 26.87
C LEU A 123 3.00 14.11 26.85
N GLU A 124 2.79 13.49 28.01
CA GLU A 124 2.18 12.17 28.10
C GLU A 124 0.73 12.16 27.58
N ASN A 125 -0.03 13.23 27.83
CA ASN A 125 -1.39 13.38 27.31
C ASN A 125 -1.39 13.57 25.80
N ASP A 126 -0.47 14.36 25.25
CA ASP A 126 -0.32 14.57 23.81
C ASP A 126 0.06 13.26 23.09
N VAL A 127 1.04 12.52 23.62
CA VAL A 127 1.45 11.23 23.07
C VAL A 127 0.30 10.23 23.12
N ARG A 128 -0.42 10.15 24.25
CA ARG A 128 -1.58 9.28 24.38
C ARG A 128 -2.69 9.63 23.39
N GLY A 129 -2.96 10.93 23.20
CA GLY A 129 -3.92 11.41 22.22
C GLY A 129 -3.51 11.05 20.78
N SER A 130 -2.21 11.19 20.46
CA SER A 130 -1.66 10.82 19.17
C SER A 130 -1.72 9.30 18.91
N ASP A 131 -1.41 8.48 19.91
CA ASP A 131 -1.50 7.02 19.84
C ASP A 131 -2.93 6.55 19.63
N GLU A 132 -3.89 7.14 20.35
CA GLU A 132 -5.31 6.86 20.13
C GLU A 132 -5.77 7.24 18.73
N HIS A 133 -5.35 8.41 18.23
CA HIS A 133 -5.69 8.85 16.89
C HIS A 133 -5.09 7.91 15.83
N SER A 134 -3.81 7.57 15.96
CA SER A 134 -3.10 6.63 15.09
C SER A 134 -3.73 5.24 15.12
N SER A 135 -4.15 4.77 16.31
CA SER A 135 -4.83 3.48 16.48
C SER A 135 -6.22 3.47 15.83
N ARG A 136 -6.98 4.57 15.94
CA ARG A 136 -8.27 4.73 15.25
C ARG A 136 -8.08 4.74 13.74
N GLN A 137 -7.15 5.57 13.25
CA GLN A 137 -6.81 5.63 11.83
C GLN A 137 -6.39 4.25 11.29
N TRP A 138 -5.52 3.53 12.01
CA TRP A 138 -5.08 2.18 11.61
C TRP A 138 -6.24 1.19 11.54
N LYS A 139 -7.13 1.19 12.54
CA LYS A 139 -8.33 0.33 12.54
C LYS A 139 -9.26 0.65 11.39
N ASP A 140 -9.47 1.92 11.09
CA ASP A 140 -10.35 2.32 10.00
C ASP A 140 -9.73 2.00 8.63
N LEU A 141 -8.43 2.20 8.46
CA LEU A 141 -7.71 1.79 7.26
C LEU A 141 -7.73 0.26 7.10
N GLN A 142 -7.58 -0.50 8.19
CA GLN A 142 -7.69 -1.96 8.16
C GLN A 142 -9.09 -2.42 7.76
N LYS A 143 -10.15 -1.75 8.24
CA LYS A 143 -11.53 -2.04 7.79
C LYS A 143 -11.70 -1.75 6.30
N GLN A 144 -11.17 -0.63 5.82
CA GLN A 144 -11.23 -0.28 4.39
C GLN A 144 -10.51 -1.30 3.52
N LEU A 145 -9.30 -1.74 3.92
CA LEU A 145 -8.58 -2.81 3.23
C LEU A 145 -9.38 -4.12 3.21
N ALA A 146 -9.99 -4.50 4.33
CA ALA A 146 -10.81 -5.71 4.38
C ALA A 146 -12.07 -5.60 3.50
N ALA A 147 -12.69 -4.41 3.42
CA ALA A 147 -13.82 -4.16 2.53
C ALA A 147 -13.42 -4.24 1.05
N LEU A 148 -12.32 -3.58 0.67
CA LEU A 148 -11.78 -3.63 -0.69
C LEU A 148 -11.34 -5.03 -1.10
N GLN A 149 -10.78 -5.81 -0.18
CA GLN A 149 -10.42 -7.21 -0.45
C GLN A 149 -11.66 -8.06 -0.75
N ARG A 150 -12.73 -7.92 0.03
CA ARG A 150 -14.00 -8.62 -0.24
C ARG A 150 -14.59 -8.22 -1.58
N GLU A 151 -14.61 -6.93 -1.89
CA GLU A 151 -15.10 -6.43 -3.18
C GLU A 151 -14.27 -7.00 -4.35
N ASN A 152 -12.94 -7.05 -4.23
CA ASN A 152 -12.09 -7.68 -5.23
C ASN A 152 -12.38 -9.18 -5.39
N ASP A 153 -12.60 -9.89 -4.29
CA ASP A 153 -12.89 -11.33 -4.34
C ASP A 153 -14.28 -11.59 -4.95
N GLU A 154 -15.27 -10.76 -4.66
CA GLU A 154 -16.60 -10.78 -5.29
C GLU A 154 -16.52 -10.49 -6.79
N LEU A 155 -15.78 -9.44 -7.19
CA LEU A 155 -15.59 -9.10 -8.60
C LEU A 155 -14.87 -10.21 -9.37
N LYS A 156 -13.88 -10.87 -8.75
CA LYS A 156 -13.21 -12.02 -9.36
C LYS A 156 -14.17 -13.19 -9.54
N ALA A 157 -14.99 -13.49 -8.54
CA ALA A 157 -15.96 -14.58 -8.63
C ALA A 157 -17.01 -14.34 -9.73
N GLU A 158 -17.50 -13.10 -9.86
CA GLU A 158 -18.44 -12.76 -10.95
C GLU A 158 -17.76 -12.83 -12.32
N ALA A 159 -16.51 -12.34 -12.44
CA ALA A 159 -15.75 -12.43 -13.68
C ALA A 159 -15.47 -13.88 -14.10
N GLU A 160 -15.16 -14.78 -13.16
CA GLU A 160 -14.98 -16.22 -13.44
C GLU A 160 -16.29 -16.84 -13.95
N LYS A 161 -17.42 -16.50 -13.33
CA LYS A 161 -18.74 -16.97 -13.75
C LYS A 161 -19.11 -16.48 -15.15
N ASP A 162 -18.84 -15.21 -15.45
CA ASP A 162 -19.03 -14.65 -16.79
C ASP A 162 -18.17 -15.35 -17.83
N LEU A 163 -16.89 -15.63 -17.52
CA LEU A 163 -15.99 -16.36 -18.41
C LEU A 163 -16.52 -17.77 -18.73
N LEU A 164 -16.99 -18.49 -17.71
CA LEU A 164 -17.62 -19.80 -17.88
C LEU A 164 -18.90 -19.71 -18.72
N GLY A 165 -19.70 -18.67 -18.52
CA GLY A 165 -20.91 -18.39 -19.31
C GLY A 165 -20.59 -18.11 -20.78
N VAL A 166 -19.59 -17.28 -21.06
CA VAL A 166 -19.11 -16.98 -22.43
C VAL A 166 -18.53 -18.23 -23.08
N SER A 167 -17.72 -19.02 -22.35
CA SER A 167 -17.16 -20.27 -22.88
C SER A 167 -18.27 -21.27 -23.24
N SER A 168 -19.28 -21.45 -22.38
CA SER A 168 -20.42 -22.31 -22.67
C SER A 168 -21.20 -21.84 -23.90
N ARG A 169 -21.45 -20.53 -24.00
CA ARG A 169 -22.12 -19.93 -25.17
C ARG A 169 -21.30 -20.13 -26.46
N ALA A 170 -19.98 -19.94 -26.40
CA ALA A 170 -19.08 -20.12 -27.52
C ALA A 170 -19.05 -21.58 -27.99
N VAL A 171 -19.01 -22.55 -27.05
CA VAL A 171 -19.07 -23.98 -27.38
C VAL A 171 -20.41 -24.34 -28.03
N ASN A 172 -21.52 -23.81 -27.52
CA ASN A 172 -22.84 -24.04 -28.13
C ASN A 172 -22.94 -23.43 -29.53
N LEU A 173 -22.43 -22.20 -29.74
CA LEU A 173 -22.37 -21.56 -31.05
C LEU A 173 -21.46 -22.32 -32.02
N LEU A 174 -20.32 -22.83 -31.56
CA LEU A 174 -19.42 -23.62 -32.38
C LEU A 174 -20.08 -24.94 -32.81
N SER A 175 -20.74 -25.64 -31.88
CA SER A 175 -21.50 -26.84 -32.18
C SER A 175 -22.63 -26.57 -33.18
N GLN A 176 -23.36 -25.47 -33.00
CA GLN A 176 -24.40 -25.06 -33.95
C GLN A 176 -23.83 -24.72 -35.33
N ALA A 177 -22.72 -23.99 -35.38
CA ALA A 177 -22.05 -23.62 -36.63
C ALA A 177 -21.48 -24.86 -37.35
N GLN A 178 -20.91 -25.82 -36.60
CA GLN A 178 -20.43 -27.09 -37.15
C GLN A 178 -21.58 -27.90 -37.75
N LEU A 179 -22.67 -28.09 -37.02
CA LEU A 179 -23.85 -28.78 -37.55
C LEU A 179 -24.42 -28.09 -38.80
N SER A 180 -24.45 -26.76 -38.81
CA SER A 180 -24.88 -25.99 -39.98
C SER A 180 -23.92 -26.16 -41.16
N ALA A 181 -22.61 -26.20 -40.91
CA ALA A 181 -21.60 -26.40 -41.95
C ALA A 181 -21.65 -27.82 -42.53
N ASP A 182 -21.86 -28.83 -41.68
CA ASP A 182 -21.99 -30.22 -42.13
C ASP A 182 -23.25 -30.38 -43.01
N ASN A 183 -24.38 -29.79 -42.62
CA ASN A 183 -25.60 -29.81 -43.43
C ASN A 183 -25.41 -29.14 -44.80
N THR A 184 -24.74 -27.98 -44.86
CA THR A 184 -24.52 -27.29 -46.14
C THR A 184 -23.52 -28.02 -47.03
N ILE A 185 -22.55 -28.74 -46.45
CA ILE A 185 -21.65 -29.62 -47.19
C ILE A 185 -22.43 -30.80 -47.77
N ASP A 186 -23.30 -31.43 -46.99
CA ASP A 186 -24.15 -32.53 -47.46
C ASP A 186 -25.08 -32.08 -48.60
N GLU A 187 -25.73 -30.92 -48.45
CA GLU A 187 -26.57 -30.31 -49.50
C GLU A 187 -25.76 -30.00 -50.77
N ALA A 188 -24.57 -29.41 -50.62
CA ALA A 188 -23.69 -29.10 -51.75
C ALA A 188 -23.19 -30.38 -52.46
N GLU A 189 -22.90 -31.44 -51.71
CA GLU A 189 -22.49 -32.72 -52.28
C GLU A 189 -23.62 -33.37 -53.08
N GLN A 190 -24.84 -33.38 -52.54
CA GLN A 190 -26.03 -33.89 -53.24
C GLN A 190 -26.28 -33.10 -54.52
N TYR A 191 -26.29 -31.77 -54.43
CA TYR A 191 -26.47 -30.90 -55.59
C TYR A 191 -25.41 -31.13 -56.67
N ALA A 192 -24.14 -31.28 -56.28
CA ALA A 192 -23.06 -31.57 -57.22
C ALA A 192 -23.25 -32.92 -57.93
N ARG A 193 -23.70 -33.95 -57.20
CA ARG A 193 -24.00 -35.27 -57.79
C ARG A 193 -25.14 -35.17 -58.80
N ASP A 194 -26.22 -34.47 -58.47
CA ASP A 194 -27.37 -34.26 -59.34
C ASP A 194 -27.00 -33.47 -60.60
N LEU A 195 -26.18 -32.43 -60.45
CA LEU A 195 -25.68 -31.64 -61.57
C LEU A 195 -24.84 -32.49 -62.53
N VAL A 196 -23.97 -33.38 -62.01
CA VAL A 196 -23.17 -34.29 -62.84
C VAL A 196 -24.04 -35.30 -63.58
N VAL A 197 -25.07 -35.85 -62.93
CA VAL A 197 -26.02 -36.77 -63.59
C VAL A 197 -26.76 -36.03 -64.71
N THR A 198 -27.31 -34.85 -64.42
CA THR A 198 -28.05 -34.03 -65.38
C THR A 198 -27.18 -33.64 -66.58
N ALA A 199 -25.94 -33.20 -66.33
CA ALA A 199 -25.00 -32.85 -67.39
C ALA A 199 -24.69 -34.06 -68.28
N ARG A 200 -24.49 -35.26 -67.70
CA ARG A 200 -24.24 -36.50 -68.45
C ARG A 200 -25.43 -36.90 -69.33
N GLU A 201 -26.65 -36.73 -68.82
CA GLU A 201 -27.87 -36.95 -69.60
C GLU A 201 -27.96 -35.98 -70.77
N GLN A 202 -27.76 -34.68 -70.52
CA GLN A 202 -27.75 -33.66 -71.57
C GLN A 202 -26.67 -33.93 -72.63
N TYR A 203 -25.45 -34.32 -72.23
CA TYR A 203 -24.40 -34.69 -73.18
C TYR A 203 -24.80 -35.89 -74.04
N ARG A 204 -25.45 -36.91 -73.46
CA ARG A 204 -25.96 -38.05 -74.23
C ARG A 204 -27.05 -37.63 -75.22
N ASP A 205 -27.99 -36.78 -74.79
CA ASP A 205 -29.05 -36.28 -75.65
C ASP A 205 -28.50 -35.45 -76.82
N ILE A 206 -27.51 -34.59 -76.57
CA ILE A 206 -26.84 -33.81 -77.61
C ILE A 206 -26.14 -34.74 -78.62
N LEU A 207 -25.45 -35.77 -78.15
CA LEU A 207 -24.79 -36.75 -79.03
C LEU A 207 -25.79 -37.55 -79.87
N LEU A 208 -26.91 -37.98 -79.27
CA LEU A 208 -27.98 -38.68 -79.98
C LEU A 208 -28.60 -37.79 -81.07
N ARG A 209 -28.95 -36.54 -80.73
CA ARG A 209 -29.49 -35.57 -81.70
C ARG A 209 -28.51 -35.24 -82.83
N ALA A 210 -27.23 -35.08 -82.52
CA ALA A 210 -26.19 -34.83 -83.52
C ALA A 210 -26.03 -36.04 -84.47
N GLN A 211 -26.14 -37.26 -83.95
CA GLN A 211 -26.12 -38.46 -84.77
C GLN A 211 -27.37 -38.56 -85.66
N GLU A 212 -28.56 -38.30 -85.11
CA GLU A 212 -29.82 -38.28 -85.87
C GLU A 212 -29.79 -37.22 -86.98
N ALA A 213 -29.32 -36.00 -86.68
CA ALA A 213 -29.14 -34.95 -87.67
C ALA A 213 -28.13 -35.34 -88.75
N GLY A 214 -26.98 -35.92 -88.37
CA GLY A 214 -26.01 -36.45 -89.33
C GLY A 214 -26.56 -37.58 -90.21
N GLN A 215 -27.38 -38.47 -89.65
CA GLN A 215 -28.06 -39.53 -90.41
C GLN A 215 -29.16 -38.97 -91.32
N ALA A 216 -29.92 -37.98 -90.87
CA ALA A 216 -30.88 -37.27 -91.70
C ALA A 216 -30.21 -36.56 -92.88
N GLN A 217 -28.99 -36.05 -92.70
CA GLN A 217 -28.20 -35.43 -93.76
C GLN A 217 -27.62 -36.48 -94.74
N VAL A 218 -27.20 -37.66 -94.26
CA VAL A 218 -26.77 -38.78 -95.12
C VAL A 218 -27.94 -39.38 -95.91
N ASN A 219 -29.12 -39.49 -95.31
CA ASN A 219 -30.34 -39.95 -95.98
C ASN A 219 -30.95 -38.86 -96.90
N GLY A 220 -30.80 -37.59 -96.55
CA GLY A 220 -31.15 -36.44 -97.40
C GLY A 220 -30.22 -36.28 -98.61
N ALA A 221 -28.97 -36.74 -98.52
CA ALA A 221 -28.03 -36.78 -99.63
C ALA A 221 -28.31 -37.89 -100.67
N ALA A 222 -29.22 -38.83 -100.37
CA ALA A 222 -29.71 -39.84 -101.32
C ALA A 222 -30.91 -39.35 -102.17
N GLY A 223 -31.43 -38.14 -101.90
CA GLY A 223 -32.41 -37.45 -102.74
C GLY A 223 -31.75 -36.34 -103.54
N ILE A 224 -31.69 -36.49 -104.86
CA ILE A 224 -31.26 -35.44 -105.78
C ILE A 224 -32.23 -34.26 -105.65
N GLY A 225 -31.78 -33.15 -105.07
CA GLY A 225 -32.44 -31.84 -105.22
C GLY A 225 -32.32 -30.90 -104.03
N ASP A 226 -31.67 -29.77 -104.28
CA ASP A 226 -31.88 -28.45 -103.64
C ASP A 226 -30.97 -28.04 -102.47
N TYR A 227 -29.99 -27.18 -102.79
CA TYR A 227 -29.10 -26.49 -101.85
C TYR A 227 -29.81 -25.30 -101.17
N SER A 228 -30.88 -25.56 -100.40
CA SER A 228 -31.66 -24.49 -99.74
C SER A 228 -31.69 -24.55 -98.20
N GLN A 229 -31.19 -25.63 -97.56
CA GLN A 229 -31.39 -25.86 -96.12
C GLN A 229 -30.15 -25.80 -95.16
N PRO A 230 -28.95 -25.27 -95.50
CA PRO A 230 -27.90 -25.09 -94.48
C PRO A 230 -28.08 -23.84 -93.59
N ILE A 231 -28.99 -22.92 -93.94
CA ILE A 231 -29.18 -21.65 -93.21
C ILE A 231 -29.94 -21.87 -91.88
N SER A 232 -30.89 -22.80 -91.84
CA SER A 232 -31.72 -23.09 -90.66
C SER A 232 -30.93 -23.79 -89.53
N GLU A 233 -30.00 -24.69 -89.86
CA GLU A 233 -29.13 -25.35 -88.86
C GLU A 233 -28.12 -24.38 -88.24
N ILE A 234 -27.54 -23.47 -89.03
CA ILE A 234 -26.62 -22.44 -88.54
C ILE A 234 -27.38 -21.46 -87.64
N GLU A 235 -28.61 -21.09 -87.99
CA GLU A 235 -29.47 -20.25 -87.16
C GLU A 235 -29.93 -20.97 -85.89
N TYR A 236 -30.25 -22.26 -85.95
CA TYR A 236 -30.62 -23.06 -84.78
C TYR A 236 -29.44 -23.20 -83.80
N VAL A 237 -28.24 -23.52 -84.30
CA VAL A 237 -27.02 -23.58 -83.47
C VAL A 237 -26.66 -22.20 -82.92
N ARG A 238 -26.80 -21.14 -83.72
CA ARG A 238 -26.52 -19.76 -83.28
C ARG A 238 -27.51 -19.30 -82.20
N THR A 239 -28.81 -19.56 -82.37
CA THR A 239 -29.84 -19.20 -81.39
C THR A 239 -29.72 -20.05 -80.13
N TYR A 240 -29.44 -21.35 -80.25
CA TYR A 240 -29.19 -22.21 -79.09
C TYR A 240 -27.94 -21.76 -78.30
N ALA A 241 -26.83 -21.47 -78.98
CA ALA A 241 -25.63 -20.95 -78.35
C ALA A 241 -25.87 -19.58 -77.68
N GLN A 242 -26.66 -18.70 -78.30
CA GLN A 242 -27.05 -17.41 -77.71
C GLN A 242 -27.92 -17.59 -76.45
N VAL A 243 -28.88 -18.51 -76.47
CA VAL A 243 -29.75 -18.80 -75.33
C VAL A 243 -28.95 -19.43 -74.20
N ALA A 244 -28.09 -20.41 -74.48
CA ALA A 244 -27.23 -21.04 -73.48
C ALA A 244 -26.26 -20.03 -72.84
N HIS A 245 -25.68 -19.12 -73.64
CA HIS A 245 -24.82 -18.05 -73.13
C HIS A 245 -25.58 -17.10 -72.21
N ALA A 246 -26.79 -16.67 -72.60
CA ALA A 246 -27.63 -15.81 -71.77
C ALA A 246 -28.03 -16.48 -70.45
N GLN A 247 -28.36 -17.78 -70.50
CA GLN A 247 -28.68 -18.57 -69.31
C GLN A 247 -27.47 -18.69 -68.37
N LEU A 248 -26.27 -18.93 -68.90
CA LEU A 248 -25.05 -19.03 -68.09
C LEU A 248 -24.69 -17.70 -67.42
N MET A 249 -24.82 -16.58 -68.15
CA MET A 249 -24.61 -15.24 -67.57
C MET A 249 -25.63 -14.94 -66.47
N ALA A 250 -26.90 -15.33 -66.65
CA ALA A 250 -27.92 -15.16 -65.61
C ALA A 250 -27.60 -15.98 -64.35
N VAL A 251 -27.14 -17.23 -64.50
CA VAL A 251 -26.73 -18.08 -63.37
C VAL A 251 -25.51 -17.49 -62.66
N LEU A 252 -24.52 -17.00 -63.39
CA LEU A 252 -23.34 -16.35 -62.81
C LEU A 252 -23.70 -15.07 -62.04
N GLU A 253 -24.62 -14.26 -62.57
CA GLU A 253 -25.11 -13.06 -61.87
C GLU A 253 -25.85 -13.43 -60.57
N THR A 254 -26.68 -14.47 -60.61
CA THR A 254 -27.35 -14.97 -59.38
C THR A 254 -26.35 -15.50 -58.36
N LEU A 255 -25.31 -16.24 -58.77
CA LEU A 255 -24.28 -16.71 -57.86
C LEU A 255 -23.45 -15.55 -57.28
N ALA A 256 -23.10 -14.55 -58.09
CA ALA A 256 -22.37 -13.38 -57.63
C ALA A 256 -23.17 -12.59 -56.58
N THR A 257 -24.47 -12.38 -56.82
CA THR A 257 -25.34 -11.70 -55.85
C THR A 257 -25.52 -12.51 -54.55
N GLU A 258 -25.59 -13.83 -54.61
CA GLU A 258 -25.63 -14.67 -53.39
C GLU A 258 -24.29 -14.66 -52.64
N VAL A 259 -23.15 -14.60 -53.34
CA VAL A 259 -21.82 -14.44 -52.70
C VAL A 259 -21.69 -13.06 -52.04
N ASP A 260 -22.18 -11.99 -52.67
CA ASP A 260 -22.21 -10.66 -52.05
C ASP A 260 -23.13 -10.61 -50.82
N LYS A 261 -24.26 -11.33 -50.82
CA LYS A 261 -25.12 -11.49 -49.64
C LYS A 261 -24.41 -12.23 -48.50
N LEU A 262 -23.58 -13.23 -48.83
CA LEU A 262 -22.75 -13.94 -47.84
C LEU A 262 -21.56 -13.09 -47.35
N GLY A 263 -20.98 -12.25 -48.21
CA GLY A 263 -19.92 -11.32 -47.86
C GLY A 263 -20.40 -10.11 -47.04
N SER A 264 -21.69 -9.76 -47.16
CA SER A 264 -22.34 -8.68 -46.42
C SER A 264 -23.02 -9.14 -45.12
N LEU A 265 -22.88 -10.42 -44.73
CA LEU A 265 -23.06 -10.81 -43.33
C LEU A 265 -22.15 -9.91 -42.48
N PRO A 266 -22.68 -9.23 -41.45
CA PRO A 266 -21.90 -8.28 -40.69
C PRO A 266 -20.76 -9.07 -40.04
N GLN A 267 -19.54 -8.85 -40.53
CA GLN A 267 -18.35 -9.14 -39.74
C GLN A 267 -18.54 -8.37 -38.44
N LEU A 268 -18.85 -9.07 -37.36
CA LEU A 268 -18.66 -8.53 -36.02
C LEU A 268 -17.17 -8.21 -35.91
N GLY A 269 -16.84 -6.95 -36.19
CA GLY A 269 -15.48 -6.46 -36.08
C GLY A 269 -14.94 -6.73 -34.68
N PRO A 270 -13.64 -7.02 -34.56
CA PRO A 270 -13.01 -7.16 -33.25
C PRO A 270 -13.08 -5.81 -32.54
N GLY A 271 -13.73 -5.80 -31.38
CA GLY A 271 -13.58 -4.79 -30.34
C GLY A 271 -13.71 -3.32 -30.80
N THR A 272 -14.92 -2.79 -30.79
CA THR A 272 -15.12 -1.35 -30.52
C THR A 272 -14.78 -1.04 -29.06
N SER A 273 -13.50 -1.11 -28.72
CA SER A 273 -12.92 -0.36 -27.62
C SER A 273 -12.73 1.08 -28.11
N GLY A 274 -13.79 1.87 -28.07
CA GLY A 274 -13.78 3.31 -28.34
C GLY A 274 -14.42 4.03 -27.17
N SER A 275 -13.59 4.63 -26.33
CA SER A 275 -13.95 5.35 -25.11
C SER A 275 -15.06 6.40 -25.34
N LEU A 276 -16.28 6.12 -24.88
CA LEU A 276 -17.24 7.17 -24.59
C LEU A 276 -16.78 7.86 -23.30
N SER A 277 -16.22 9.05 -23.46
CA SER A 277 -15.79 9.89 -22.35
C SER A 277 -16.97 10.17 -21.42
N ALA A 278 -16.79 9.92 -20.13
CA ALA A 278 -17.76 10.13 -19.05
C ALA A 278 -18.36 11.56 -18.99
N LYS A 279 -17.89 12.50 -19.82
CA LYS A 279 -18.44 13.85 -19.97
C LYS A 279 -19.72 13.92 -20.81
N GLU A 280 -19.94 13.01 -21.76
CA GLU A 280 -21.15 13.05 -22.62
C GLU A 280 -22.39 12.45 -21.95
N LEU A 281 -22.23 11.49 -21.03
CA LEU A 281 -23.34 10.94 -20.25
C LEU A 281 -23.82 11.90 -19.15
N LEU A 282 -22.99 12.85 -18.71
CA LEU A 282 -23.35 13.83 -17.70
C LEU A 282 -24.10 15.05 -18.27
N ALA A 283 -23.95 15.34 -19.57
CA ALA A 283 -24.63 16.47 -20.22
C ALA A 283 -26.07 16.15 -20.65
N LYS A 284 -26.45 14.86 -20.72
CA LYS A 284 -27.79 14.43 -21.18
C LYS A 284 -28.76 14.05 -20.06
N ALA A 285 -28.30 14.05 -18.81
CA ALA A 285 -29.16 13.89 -17.64
C ALA A 285 -29.60 15.27 -17.10
N ARG A 286 -30.77 15.77 -17.54
CA ARG A 286 -31.47 16.82 -16.81
C ARG A 286 -31.91 16.27 -15.45
N PRO A 287 -31.71 16.98 -14.32
CA PRO A 287 -32.18 16.50 -13.03
C PRO A 287 -33.71 16.54 -13.00
N VAL A 288 -34.32 15.37 -12.77
CA VAL A 288 -35.73 15.24 -12.40
C VAL A 288 -35.85 15.73 -10.96
N THR A 289 -36.10 17.02 -10.80
CA THR A 289 -36.60 17.60 -9.55
C THR A 289 -37.88 18.35 -9.88
N ASP A 290 -38.99 17.62 -9.96
CA ASP A 290 -40.29 18.14 -9.52
C ASP A 290 -41.32 17.01 -9.43
N ILE A 291 -41.32 16.33 -8.28
CA ILE A 291 -42.41 15.42 -7.88
C ILE A 291 -43.24 16.07 -6.76
N SER A 292 -42.89 17.28 -6.33
CA SER A 292 -43.55 18.01 -5.23
C SER A 292 -44.74 18.87 -5.68
N GLU A 293 -44.82 19.32 -6.94
CA GLU A 293 -45.89 20.24 -7.37
C GLU A 293 -47.23 19.57 -7.74
N ARG A 294 -47.25 18.29 -8.14
CA ARG A 294 -48.51 17.62 -8.53
C ARG A 294 -49.40 17.15 -7.38
N ARG A 295 -48.98 17.34 -6.12
CA ARG A 295 -49.77 16.93 -4.94
C ARG A 295 -50.61 18.05 -4.34
N ALA A 296 -50.49 19.29 -4.82
CA ALA A 296 -51.30 20.43 -4.36
C ALA A 296 -52.60 20.64 -5.17
N GLU A 297 -52.66 20.22 -6.44
CA GLU A 297 -53.86 20.43 -7.28
C GLU A 297 -54.95 19.35 -7.13
N VAL A 298 -54.63 18.17 -6.59
CA VAL A 298 -55.63 17.08 -6.46
C VAL A 298 -56.51 17.22 -5.20
N THR A 299 -56.10 18.01 -4.20
CA THR A 299 -56.89 18.22 -2.98
C THR A 299 -57.82 19.44 -3.00
N ALA A 300 -57.79 20.27 -4.04
CA ALA A 300 -58.66 21.45 -4.16
C ALA A 300 -59.96 21.22 -4.97
N GLY A 301 -60.13 20.05 -5.59
CA GLY A 301 -61.30 19.72 -6.41
C GLY A 301 -62.35 18.80 -5.76
N VAL A 302 -62.22 18.45 -4.47
CA VAL A 302 -63.09 17.46 -3.81
C VAL A 302 -64.05 18.05 -2.76
N ASN A 303 -63.99 19.36 -2.48
CA ASN A 303 -64.97 20.04 -1.62
C ASN A 303 -65.47 21.34 -2.27
N ALA A 304 -66.35 21.20 -3.26
CA ALA A 304 -67.33 22.20 -3.67
C ALA A 304 -68.54 21.48 -4.28
#